data_AF-A0A919F1Y5-F1
#
_entry.id   AF-A0A919F1Y5-F1
#
_cell.length_a   1.000
_cell.length_b   1.000
_cell.length_c   1.000
_cell.angle_alpha   90.00
_cell.angle_beta   90.00
_cell.angle_gamma   90.00
#
_symmetry.space_group_name_H-M   'P 1'
#
loop_
_entity.id
_entity.type
_entity.pdbx_description
1 polymer ?
#
loop_
_entity_poly.entity_id
_entity_poly.type
_entity_poly.pdbx_seq_one_letter_code
_entity_poly.pdbx_strand_id
1 'polypeptide(L)'
;MACSGARTFNVLGDGQSGEVGQLAAGYLDQNTTLVTLSIGGNDARFSDIMKKCIDLQDPQLTTCPYSELDNQDPVTGEDAPGTTGNLKDWAPKWLHDTVRPRIVKTLTALHTAAPHAKIVLMGYPRLVEKDRSCFPGAYEDVENVWVRGLADNLASEMAGAVSDAGTWAVFSDPRTNFDGKAACGNPETIHAIVETGRERADTEAPAASMKTLHPKIAGARIYADTLEQTLKKM
;
A
#
# COMPACT_ATOMS: atom_id res chain seq x y z
N MET A 1 -6.48 14.51 5.28
CA MET A 1 -5.25 14.79 4.50
C MET A 1 -4.64 13.47 4.06
N ALA A 2 -4.11 13.40 2.85
CA ALA A 2 -3.37 12.24 2.35
C ALA A 2 -2.07 12.74 1.71
N CYS A 3 -1.01 11.94 1.80
CA CYS A 3 0.29 12.31 1.23
C CYS A 3 0.95 11.09 0.59
N SER A 4 1.54 11.27 -0.59
CA SER A 4 2.24 10.20 -1.33
C SER A 4 3.43 9.67 -0.52
N GLY A 5 3.65 8.36 -0.53
CA GLY A 5 4.76 7.74 0.21
C GLY A 5 4.57 7.64 1.74
N ALA A 6 3.47 8.16 2.29
CA ALA A 6 3.24 8.14 3.72
C ALA A 6 3.22 6.71 4.30
N ARG A 7 3.89 6.55 5.44
CA ARG A 7 3.84 5.39 6.33
C ARG A 7 3.04 5.73 7.59
N THR A 8 2.74 4.73 8.40
CA THR A 8 2.00 4.91 9.66
C THR A 8 2.61 5.94 10.59
N PHE A 9 3.95 6.03 10.64
CA PHE A 9 4.64 7.03 11.45
C PHE A 9 4.37 8.46 10.97
N ASN A 10 4.14 8.66 9.66
CA ASN A 10 3.79 9.97 9.13
C ASN A 10 2.36 10.41 9.49
N VAL A 11 1.48 9.45 9.74
CA VAL A 11 0.16 9.76 10.29
C VAL A 11 0.29 10.19 11.74
N LEU A 12 1.08 9.45 12.52
CA LEU A 12 1.16 9.57 13.97
C LEU A 12 1.95 10.78 14.47
N GLY A 13 2.95 11.27 13.72
CA GLY A 13 3.73 12.42 14.20
C GLY A 13 4.78 12.95 13.23
N ASP A 14 5.41 12.09 12.44
CA ASP A 14 6.53 12.52 11.62
C ASP A 14 6.05 13.18 10.33
N GLY A 15 6.29 14.49 10.22
CA GLY A 15 6.06 15.19 8.97
C GLY A 15 6.84 14.57 7.80
N GLN A 16 6.41 14.87 6.57
CA GLN A 16 7.17 14.51 5.37
C GLN A 16 7.06 15.60 4.32
N SER A 17 8.11 15.80 3.54
CA SER A 17 8.12 16.77 2.43
C SER A 17 7.73 18.21 2.84
N GLY A 18 8.05 18.61 4.07
CA GLY A 18 7.70 19.92 4.62
C GLY A 18 6.29 20.01 5.22
N GLU A 19 5.50 18.95 5.14
CA GLU A 19 4.18 18.83 5.77
C GLU A 19 4.30 18.31 7.21
N VAL A 20 3.39 18.71 8.09
CA VAL A 20 3.27 18.16 9.44
C VAL A 20 2.70 16.74 9.43
N GLY A 21 2.87 15.99 10.52
CA GLY A 21 2.21 14.69 10.69
C GLY A 21 0.68 14.79 10.51
N GLN A 22 0.07 13.82 9.85
CA GLN A 22 -1.31 13.97 9.36
C GLN A 22 -2.34 14.12 10.49
N LEU A 23 -2.11 13.49 11.65
CA LEU A 23 -2.93 13.68 12.84
C LEU A 23 -2.78 15.09 13.44
N ALA A 24 -1.56 15.66 13.36
CA ALA A 24 -1.26 16.99 13.87
C ALA A 24 -1.72 18.13 12.94
N ALA A 25 -2.21 17.81 11.74
CA ALA A 25 -2.66 18.80 10.76
C ALA A 25 -3.93 19.56 11.17
N GLY A 26 -4.60 19.17 12.27
CA GLY A 26 -5.69 19.94 12.87
C GLY A 26 -7.08 19.75 12.24
N TYR A 27 -7.23 18.74 11.38
CA TYR A 27 -8.51 18.45 10.70
C TYR A 27 -9.42 17.46 11.45
N LEU A 28 -8.92 16.83 12.52
CA LEU A 28 -9.67 15.88 13.33
C LEU A 28 -10.05 16.52 14.65
N ASP A 29 -11.32 16.34 15.02
CA ASP A 29 -11.87 16.81 16.28
C ASP A 29 -12.95 15.85 16.79
N GLN A 30 -13.55 16.21 17.93
CA GLN A 30 -14.63 15.46 18.55
C GLN A 30 -15.91 15.43 17.68
N ASN A 31 -16.10 16.38 16.76
CA ASN A 31 -17.28 16.42 15.89
C ASN A 31 -17.10 15.58 14.62
N THR A 32 -15.89 15.09 14.37
CA THR A 32 -15.60 14.24 13.22
C THR A 32 -16.35 12.92 13.36
N THR A 33 -17.20 12.60 12.38
CA THR A 33 -18.03 11.38 12.39
C THR A 33 -17.53 10.28 11.45
N LEU A 34 -16.65 10.60 10.51
CA LEU A 34 -16.10 9.65 9.55
C LEU A 34 -14.65 10.00 9.22
N VAL A 35 -13.78 9.00 9.25
CA VAL A 35 -12.41 9.07 8.71
C VAL A 35 -12.22 7.97 7.70
N THR A 36 -11.72 8.31 6.51
CA THR A 36 -11.30 7.33 5.50
C THR A 36 -9.79 7.35 5.39
N LEU A 37 -9.15 6.18 5.43
CA LEU A 37 -7.69 6.06 5.45
C LEU A 37 -7.27 4.92 4.53
N SER A 38 -6.22 5.11 3.73
CA SER A 38 -5.43 4.00 3.17
C SER A 38 -3.99 4.18 3.63
N ILE A 39 -3.46 3.21 4.37
CA ILE A 39 -2.12 3.24 4.95
C ILE A 39 -1.58 1.81 5.05
N GLY A 40 -0.28 1.64 5.33
CA GLY A 40 0.33 0.33 5.53
C GLY A 40 1.00 -0.27 4.29
N GLY A 41 0.65 0.17 3.08
CA GLY A 41 1.32 -0.31 1.85
C GLY A 41 2.80 0.06 1.81
N ASN A 42 3.13 1.31 2.18
CA ASN A 42 4.52 1.75 2.27
C ASN A 42 5.25 1.12 3.47
N ASP A 43 4.57 0.91 4.60
CA ASP A 43 5.11 0.19 5.77
C ASP A 43 5.45 -1.27 5.42
N ALA A 44 4.65 -1.89 4.56
CA ALA A 44 4.86 -3.22 4.00
C ALA A 44 5.99 -3.29 2.96
N ARG A 45 6.67 -2.17 2.66
CA ARG A 45 7.75 -2.07 1.67
C ARG A 45 7.32 -2.49 0.25
N PHE A 46 6.03 -2.38 -0.09
CA PHE A 46 5.51 -2.81 -1.40
C PHE A 46 6.23 -2.12 -2.57
N SER A 47 6.51 -0.82 -2.47
CA SER A 47 7.24 -0.13 -3.55
C SER A 47 8.64 -0.71 -3.76
N ASP A 48 9.33 -1.13 -2.70
CA ASP A 48 10.70 -1.63 -2.79
C ASP A 48 10.71 -3.07 -3.33
N ILE A 49 9.76 -3.88 -2.86
CA ILE A 49 9.51 -5.22 -3.41
C ILE A 49 9.19 -5.14 -4.92
N MET A 50 8.28 -4.24 -5.32
CA MET A 50 7.89 -4.13 -6.73
C MET A 50 9.04 -3.62 -7.60
N LYS A 51 9.84 -2.66 -7.11
CA LYS A 51 11.08 -2.25 -7.81
C LYS A 51 12.01 -3.43 -8.00
N LYS A 52 12.22 -4.23 -6.95
CA LYS A 52 13.07 -5.43 -7.03
C LYS A 52 12.52 -6.47 -8.02
N CYS A 53 11.20 -6.61 -8.14
CA CYS A 53 10.56 -7.52 -9.09
C CYS A 53 10.55 -7.02 -10.55
N ILE A 54 10.69 -5.71 -10.76
CA ILE A 54 10.73 -5.10 -12.11
C ILE A 54 12.16 -4.96 -12.62
N ASP A 55 13.15 -4.97 -11.74
CA ASP A 55 14.56 -4.80 -12.10
C ASP A 55 15.10 -5.99 -12.95
N LEU A 56 15.01 -5.83 -14.27
CA LEU A 56 15.47 -6.79 -15.28
C LEU A 56 17.00 -6.94 -15.33
N GLN A 57 17.75 -6.13 -14.58
CA GLN A 57 19.21 -6.14 -14.59
C GLN A 57 19.80 -6.99 -13.45
N ASP A 58 18.98 -7.71 -12.68
CA ASP A 58 19.50 -8.57 -11.61
C ASP A 58 20.46 -9.64 -12.20
N PRO A 59 21.78 -9.52 -11.96
CA PRO A 59 22.77 -10.39 -12.57
C PRO A 59 22.75 -11.81 -11.98
N GLN A 60 21.95 -12.07 -10.94
CA GLN A 60 21.93 -13.33 -10.21
C GLN A 60 20.93 -14.36 -10.79
N LEU A 61 20.12 -14.01 -11.79
CA LEU A 61 19.02 -14.86 -12.30
C LEU A 61 18.04 -15.31 -11.20
N THR A 62 17.98 -14.56 -10.09
CA THR A 62 17.14 -14.86 -8.94
C THR A 62 15.78 -14.22 -9.13
N THR A 63 14.71 -15.00 -9.07
CA THR A 63 13.35 -14.44 -9.09
C THR A 63 13.09 -13.66 -7.79
N CYS A 64 12.38 -12.54 -7.88
CA CYS A 64 12.05 -11.58 -6.83
C CYS A 64 11.66 -12.17 -5.46
N PRO A 65 10.87 -13.27 -5.34
CA PRO A 65 10.54 -13.86 -4.05
C PRO A 65 11.76 -14.33 -3.23
N TYR A 66 12.89 -14.59 -3.90
CA TYR A 66 14.15 -15.03 -3.30
C TYR A 66 15.21 -13.92 -3.25
N SER A 67 14.87 -12.73 -3.73
CA SER A 67 15.69 -11.55 -3.50
C SER A 67 15.56 -11.08 -2.07
N GLU A 68 16.41 -10.13 -1.70
CA GLU A 68 16.43 -9.48 -0.40
C GLU A 68 16.35 -7.96 -0.58
N LEU A 69 15.94 -7.26 0.47
CA LEU A 69 16.01 -5.81 0.56
C LEU A 69 16.92 -5.41 1.73
N ASP A 70 17.47 -4.20 1.66
CA ASP A 70 18.09 -3.58 2.81
C ASP A 70 17.04 -3.30 3.90
N ASN A 71 17.44 -3.56 5.15
CA ASN A 71 16.57 -3.34 6.30
C ASN A 71 16.32 -1.84 6.50
N GLN A 72 15.13 -1.53 6.98
CA GLN A 72 14.77 -0.19 7.43
C GLN A 72 14.12 -0.27 8.81
N ASP A 73 14.37 0.72 9.63
CA ASP A 73 13.67 0.91 10.89
C ASP A 73 12.18 1.15 10.57
N PRO A 74 11.25 0.33 11.08
CA PRO A 74 9.84 0.51 10.81
C PRO A 74 9.27 1.79 11.44
N VAL A 75 9.88 2.30 12.51
CA VAL A 75 9.48 3.48 13.25
C VAL A 75 9.86 4.76 12.51
N THR A 76 11.10 4.87 12.02
CA THR A 76 11.61 6.11 11.41
C THR A 76 11.69 6.02 9.88
N GLY A 77 11.75 4.82 9.32
CA GLY A 77 12.00 4.58 7.90
C GLY A 77 13.47 4.70 7.48
N GLU A 78 14.38 4.95 8.43
CA GLU A 78 15.82 5.06 8.19
C GLU A 78 16.46 3.70 7.90
N ASP A 79 17.60 3.70 7.21
CA ASP A 79 18.34 2.47 6.92
C ASP A 79 18.82 1.79 8.20
N ALA A 80 18.68 0.48 8.26
CA ALA A 80 19.09 -0.36 9.38
C ALA A 80 20.10 -1.43 8.92
N PRO A 81 20.98 -1.92 9.81
CA PRO A 81 21.96 -2.94 9.42
C PRO A 81 21.35 -4.24 8.90
N GLY A 82 21.99 -4.82 7.89
CA GLY A 82 21.65 -6.12 7.32
C GLY A 82 20.51 -6.07 6.30
N THR A 83 20.05 -7.26 5.90
CA THR A 83 19.02 -7.45 4.88
C THR A 83 17.83 -8.23 5.44
N THR A 84 16.76 -8.29 4.66
CA THR A 84 15.54 -9.04 5.00
C THR A 84 15.69 -10.56 4.92
N GLY A 85 16.74 -11.06 4.25
CA GLY A 85 16.73 -12.40 3.66
C GLY A 85 15.67 -12.52 2.56
N ASN A 86 15.34 -13.76 2.16
CA ASN A 86 14.35 -14.02 1.11
C ASN A 86 13.01 -13.32 1.40
N LEU A 87 12.56 -12.50 0.46
CA LEU A 87 11.30 -11.75 0.58
C LEU A 87 10.08 -12.65 0.80
N LYS A 88 10.05 -13.85 0.21
CA LYS A 88 8.93 -14.80 0.41
C LYS A 88 8.76 -15.26 1.85
N ASP A 89 9.85 -15.33 2.61
CA ASP A 89 9.88 -15.82 3.98
C ASP A 89 9.75 -14.65 4.97
N TRP A 90 10.31 -13.50 4.62
CA TRP A 90 10.30 -12.28 5.43
C TRP A 90 8.97 -11.54 5.34
N ALA A 91 8.44 -11.31 4.14
CA ALA A 91 7.31 -10.39 3.95
C ALA A 91 6.05 -10.80 4.71
N PRO A 92 5.60 -12.08 4.74
CA PRO A 92 4.44 -12.46 5.55
C PRO A 92 4.64 -12.21 7.05
N LYS A 93 5.84 -12.47 7.58
CA LYS A 93 6.18 -12.20 8.99
C LYS A 93 6.21 -10.70 9.27
N TRP A 94 6.84 -9.92 8.39
CA TRP A 94 6.87 -8.47 8.50
C TRP A 94 5.46 -7.84 8.51
N LEU A 95 4.58 -8.31 7.62
CA LEU A 95 3.19 -7.88 7.56
C LEU A 95 2.47 -8.13 8.89
N HIS A 96 2.65 -9.33 9.45
CA HIS A 96 1.99 -9.73 10.70
C HIS A 96 2.60 -9.06 11.94
N ASP A 97 3.91 -9.17 12.12
CA ASP A 97 4.61 -8.78 13.35
C ASP A 97 4.86 -7.27 13.42
N THR A 98 4.91 -6.58 12.27
CA THR A 98 5.27 -5.16 12.21
C THR A 98 4.15 -4.30 11.63
N VAL A 99 3.64 -4.61 10.43
CA VAL A 99 2.69 -3.72 9.75
C VAL A 99 1.34 -3.69 10.46
N ARG A 100 0.75 -4.84 10.79
CA ARG A 100 -0.56 -4.92 11.46
C ARG A 100 -0.58 -4.17 12.79
N PRO A 101 0.34 -4.39 13.76
CA PRO A 101 0.35 -3.64 15.01
C PRO A 101 0.45 -2.11 14.82
N ARG A 102 1.17 -1.66 13.80
CA ARG A 102 1.30 -0.24 13.49
C ARG A 102 0.03 0.35 12.89
N ILE A 103 -0.68 -0.40 12.06
CA ILE A 103 -2.02 -0.02 11.60
C ILE A 103 -2.96 0.08 12.81
N VAL A 104 -2.97 -0.91 13.71
CA VAL A 104 -3.78 -0.85 14.95
C VAL A 104 -3.46 0.43 15.75
N LYS A 105 -2.18 0.72 15.98
CA LYS A 105 -1.75 1.96 16.68
C LYS A 105 -2.28 3.22 15.98
N THR A 106 -2.22 3.25 14.65
CA THR A 106 -2.70 4.38 13.84
C THR A 106 -4.22 4.56 13.97
N LEU A 107 -4.98 3.47 13.81
CA LEU A 107 -6.44 3.49 13.95
C LEU A 107 -6.85 3.96 15.36
N THR A 108 -6.20 3.45 16.40
CA THR A 108 -6.49 3.83 17.79
C THR A 108 -6.18 5.30 18.07
N ALA A 109 -5.08 5.83 17.52
CA ALA A 109 -4.74 7.24 17.65
C ALA A 109 -5.78 8.15 16.95
N LEU A 110 -6.23 7.77 15.75
CA LEU A 110 -7.29 8.47 15.03
C LEU A 110 -8.60 8.46 15.81
N HIS A 111 -8.99 7.31 16.36
CA HIS A 111 -10.21 7.22 17.16
C HIS A 111 -10.10 7.97 18.49
N THR A 112 -8.92 8.04 19.09
CA THR A 112 -8.68 8.88 20.28
C THR A 112 -8.89 10.37 19.96
N ALA A 113 -8.41 10.82 18.79
CA ALA A 113 -8.57 12.21 18.35
C ALA A 113 -10.01 12.52 17.92
N ALA A 114 -10.72 11.54 17.36
CA ALA A 114 -12.12 11.62 16.92
C ALA A 114 -12.97 10.45 17.49
N PRO A 115 -13.35 10.48 18.78
CA PRO A 115 -14.04 9.39 19.48
C PRO A 115 -15.42 9.03 18.91
N HIS A 116 -16.03 9.93 18.15
CA HIS A 116 -17.32 9.71 17.51
C HIS A 116 -17.19 9.23 16.05
N ALA A 117 -15.97 9.17 15.51
CA ALA A 117 -15.75 8.78 14.14
C ALA A 117 -15.83 7.27 13.95
N LYS A 118 -16.55 6.85 12.91
CA LYS A 118 -16.27 5.57 12.26
C LYS A 118 -15.03 5.71 11.37
N ILE A 119 -14.15 4.72 11.39
CA ILE A 119 -12.91 4.74 10.60
C ILE A 119 -12.96 3.66 9.53
N VAL A 120 -12.94 4.05 8.27
CA VAL A 120 -12.87 3.13 7.13
C VAL A 120 -11.42 3.01 6.68
N LEU A 121 -10.82 1.84 6.92
CA LEU A 121 -9.51 1.48 6.37
C LEU A 121 -9.70 0.90 4.97
N MET A 122 -9.37 1.68 3.96
CA MET A 122 -9.37 1.29 2.56
C MET A 122 -8.13 0.45 2.23
N GLY A 123 -8.37 -0.78 1.77
CA GLY A 123 -7.34 -1.72 1.35
C GLY A 123 -6.71 -1.37 -0.01
N TYR A 124 -5.88 -2.29 -0.50
CA TYR A 124 -5.23 -2.19 -1.81
C TYR A 124 -5.70 -3.32 -2.73
N PRO A 125 -5.86 -3.09 -4.04
CA PRO A 125 -6.16 -4.15 -4.99
C PRO A 125 -4.94 -5.02 -5.22
N ARG A 126 -5.15 -6.14 -5.91
CA ARG A 126 -4.05 -6.85 -6.57
C ARG A 126 -3.57 -5.94 -7.71
N LEU A 127 -2.30 -5.52 -7.67
CA LEU A 127 -1.80 -4.47 -8.55
C LEU A 127 -1.66 -4.91 -10.02
N VAL A 128 -1.39 -6.20 -10.24
CA VAL A 128 -1.12 -6.78 -11.57
C VAL A 128 -2.08 -7.94 -11.81
N GLU A 129 -2.62 -8.05 -13.02
CA GLU A 129 -3.45 -9.16 -13.43
C GLU A 129 -2.68 -10.48 -13.61
N LYS A 130 -3.42 -11.59 -13.71
CA LYS A 130 -2.81 -12.90 -14.00
C LYS A 130 -2.14 -12.91 -15.38
N ASP A 131 -2.82 -12.30 -16.35
CA ASP A 131 -2.21 -11.95 -17.63
C ASP A 131 -1.27 -10.78 -17.39
N ARG A 132 -0.02 -10.95 -17.78
CA ARG A 132 1.10 -10.05 -17.53
C ARG A 132 1.65 -9.44 -18.81
N SER A 133 0.88 -9.49 -19.88
CA SER A 133 1.25 -9.05 -21.22
C SER A 133 1.81 -7.62 -21.29
N CYS A 134 1.55 -6.79 -20.28
CA CYS A 134 2.04 -5.42 -20.19
C CYS A 134 3.38 -5.23 -19.43
N PHE A 135 3.99 -6.29 -18.88
CA PHE A 135 5.32 -6.29 -18.26
C PHE A 135 6.28 -7.25 -18.99
N PRO A 136 6.81 -6.89 -20.17
CA PRO A 136 7.69 -7.78 -20.92
C PRO A 136 8.99 -8.04 -20.17
N GLY A 137 9.27 -9.31 -19.87
CA GLY A 137 10.49 -9.76 -19.17
C GLY A 137 10.45 -9.62 -17.64
N ALA A 138 9.51 -8.86 -17.09
CA ALA A 138 9.37 -8.63 -15.65
C ALA A 138 8.16 -9.38 -15.10
N TYR A 139 8.29 -9.84 -13.86
CA TYR A 139 7.41 -10.83 -13.27
C TYR A 139 7.45 -12.12 -14.14
N GLU A 140 7.91 -13.26 -13.65
CA GLU A 140 7.65 -14.59 -14.22
C GLU A 140 6.45 -15.25 -13.53
N ASP A 141 5.92 -16.38 -14.02
CA ASP A 141 4.63 -16.93 -13.53
C ASP A 141 4.62 -17.12 -12.01
N VAL A 142 5.74 -17.60 -11.46
CA VAL A 142 5.94 -17.75 -10.01
C VAL A 142 5.93 -16.39 -9.30
N GLU A 143 6.56 -15.37 -9.87
CA GLU A 143 6.63 -14.03 -9.29
C GLU A 143 5.26 -13.34 -9.30
N ASN A 144 4.45 -13.52 -10.36
CA ASN A 144 3.10 -12.96 -10.40
C ASN A 144 2.25 -13.51 -9.27
N VAL A 145 2.27 -14.84 -9.14
CA VAL A 145 1.48 -15.55 -8.14
C VAL A 145 1.89 -15.09 -6.75
N TRP A 146 3.19 -14.95 -6.51
CA TRP A 146 3.70 -14.45 -5.24
C TRP A 146 3.31 -12.99 -4.95
N VAL A 147 3.50 -12.07 -5.90
CA VAL A 147 3.16 -10.65 -5.71
C VAL A 147 1.67 -10.44 -5.50
N ARG A 148 0.82 -11.15 -6.26
CA ARG A 148 -0.63 -11.13 -6.06
C ARG A 148 -1.00 -11.72 -4.69
N GLY A 149 -0.35 -12.80 -4.28
CA GLY A 149 -0.51 -13.40 -2.95
C GLY A 149 -0.06 -12.46 -1.83
N LEU A 150 0.98 -11.65 -2.04
CA LEU A 150 1.42 -10.65 -1.08
C LEU A 150 0.35 -9.56 -0.88
N ALA A 151 -0.33 -9.13 -1.95
CA ALA A 151 -1.46 -8.21 -1.85
C ALA A 151 -2.62 -8.82 -1.06
N ASP A 152 -2.87 -10.13 -1.25
CA ASP A 152 -3.86 -10.86 -0.47
C ASP A 152 -3.49 -10.98 1.01
N ASN A 153 -2.21 -11.23 1.33
CA ASN A 153 -1.70 -11.25 2.70
C ASN A 153 -1.83 -9.89 3.37
N LEU A 154 -1.45 -8.80 2.69
CA LEU A 154 -1.59 -7.44 3.23
C LEU A 154 -3.07 -7.13 3.51
N ALA A 155 -3.99 -7.46 2.60
CA ALA A 155 -5.41 -7.26 2.82
C ALA A 155 -5.92 -8.04 4.05
N SER A 156 -5.44 -9.28 4.24
CA SER A 156 -5.73 -10.08 5.44
C SER A 156 -5.25 -9.41 6.73
N GLU A 157 -3.99 -8.93 6.75
CA GLU A 157 -3.43 -8.25 7.93
C GLU A 157 -4.09 -6.88 8.19
N MET A 158 -4.52 -6.15 7.16
CA MET A 158 -5.29 -4.91 7.30
C MET A 158 -6.68 -5.17 7.89
N ALA A 159 -7.37 -6.21 7.42
CA ALA A 159 -8.66 -6.64 8.00
C ALA A 159 -8.50 -7.12 9.45
N GLY A 160 -7.40 -7.83 9.73
CA GLY A 160 -7.00 -8.22 11.08
C GLY A 160 -6.76 -7.00 11.98
N ALA A 161 -6.04 -5.99 11.50
CA ALA A 161 -5.78 -4.75 12.23
C ALA A 161 -7.07 -3.99 12.58
N VAL A 162 -8.04 -3.95 11.65
CA VAL A 162 -9.37 -3.39 11.93
C VAL A 162 -10.09 -4.17 13.04
N SER A 163 -10.02 -5.50 12.98
CA SER A 163 -10.65 -6.38 13.98
C SER A 163 -10.01 -6.22 15.37
N ASP A 164 -8.70 -6.05 15.43
CA ASP A 164 -7.96 -5.82 16.68
C ASP A 164 -8.19 -4.43 17.26
N ALA A 165 -8.45 -3.42 16.41
CA ALA A 165 -8.64 -2.04 16.84
C ALA A 165 -10.00 -1.82 17.52
N GLY A 166 -11.09 -2.32 16.92
CA GLY A 166 -12.42 -2.29 17.52
C GLY A 166 -13.56 -2.07 16.51
N THR A 167 -14.81 -2.18 17.01
CA THR A 167 -16.04 -2.12 16.20
C THR A 167 -16.36 -0.75 15.59
N TRP A 168 -15.55 0.26 15.90
CA TRP A 168 -15.60 1.60 15.29
C TRP A 168 -14.79 1.68 13.98
N ALA A 169 -13.95 0.68 13.69
CA ALA A 169 -13.23 0.57 12.43
C ALA A 169 -13.88 -0.45 11.49
N VAL A 170 -13.77 -0.23 10.17
CA VAL A 170 -14.28 -1.12 9.12
C VAL A 170 -13.25 -1.21 8.00
N PHE A 171 -13.01 -2.42 7.49
CA PHE A 171 -12.14 -2.63 6.33
C PHE A 171 -12.96 -2.54 5.04
N SER A 172 -12.49 -1.74 4.08
CA SER A 172 -13.06 -1.62 2.74
C SER A 172 -12.11 -2.30 1.75
N ASP A 173 -12.51 -3.46 1.23
CA ASP A 173 -11.66 -4.31 0.39
C ASP A 173 -11.94 -4.08 -1.11
N PRO A 174 -11.02 -3.46 -1.86
CA PRO A 174 -11.23 -3.16 -3.27
C PRO A 174 -10.90 -4.33 -4.21
N ARG A 175 -10.29 -5.43 -3.72
CA ARG A 175 -9.70 -6.46 -4.58
C ARG A 175 -10.68 -7.04 -5.59
N THR A 176 -11.90 -7.38 -5.17
CA THR A 176 -12.93 -7.95 -6.04
C THR A 176 -13.42 -6.98 -7.11
N ASN A 177 -13.51 -5.68 -6.80
CA ASN A 177 -13.98 -4.66 -7.74
C ASN A 177 -12.93 -4.37 -8.83
N PHE A 178 -11.65 -4.56 -8.49
CA PHE A 178 -10.52 -4.41 -9.40
C PHE A 178 -10.19 -5.67 -10.22
N ASP A 179 -10.72 -6.84 -9.88
CA ASP A 179 -10.41 -8.08 -10.61
C ASP A 179 -10.72 -7.94 -12.12
N GLY A 180 -9.74 -8.30 -12.95
CA GLY A 180 -9.77 -8.17 -14.41
C GLY A 180 -9.49 -6.76 -14.92
N LYS A 181 -9.26 -5.79 -14.03
CA LYS A 181 -9.08 -4.37 -14.35
C LYS A 181 -7.80 -3.77 -13.75
N ALA A 182 -6.96 -4.55 -13.09
CA ALA A 182 -5.67 -4.07 -12.58
C ALA A 182 -4.67 -3.78 -13.72
N ALA A 183 -3.38 -3.66 -13.43
CA ALA A 183 -2.37 -3.52 -14.48
C ALA A 183 -2.40 -4.77 -15.37
N CYS A 184 -2.30 -4.59 -16.68
CA CYS A 184 -2.53 -5.62 -17.70
C CYS A 184 -3.98 -6.15 -17.78
N GLY A 185 -4.95 -5.49 -17.14
CA GLY A 185 -6.37 -5.80 -17.23
C GLY A 185 -7.08 -5.16 -18.43
N ASN A 186 -8.38 -5.42 -18.57
CA ASN A 186 -9.21 -4.82 -19.61
C ASN A 186 -10.60 -4.38 -19.09
N PRO A 187 -10.88 -3.06 -18.97
CA PRO A 187 -9.93 -1.97 -19.18
C PRO A 187 -8.84 -1.96 -18.10
N GLU A 188 -7.62 -1.57 -18.45
CA GLU A 188 -6.54 -1.38 -17.48
C GLU A 188 -6.79 -0.12 -16.66
N THR A 189 -7.01 -0.27 -15.34
CA THR A 189 -7.33 0.83 -14.40
C THR A 189 -6.24 1.13 -13.37
N ILE A 190 -5.20 0.31 -13.30
CA ILE A 190 -3.95 0.59 -12.59
C ILE A 190 -2.87 0.86 -13.64
N HIS A 191 -2.04 1.86 -13.44
CA HIS A 191 -0.90 2.11 -14.32
C HIS A 191 0.09 0.93 -14.27
N ALA A 192 0.53 0.45 -15.43
CA ALA A 192 1.74 -0.37 -15.54
C ALA A 192 3.00 0.50 -15.28
N ILE A 193 4.14 0.20 -15.92
CA ILE A 193 5.35 1.04 -15.84
C ILE A 193 5.09 2.37 -16.57
N VAL A 194 5.33 3.49 -15.88
CA VAL A 194 5.17 4.85 -16.43
C VAL A 194 6.52 5.54 -16.55
N GLU A 195 7.02 5.67 -17.78
CA GLU A 195 8.32 6.29 -18.09
C GLU A 195 8.23 7.77 -18.51
N THR A 196 7.05 8.21 -18.96
CA THR A 196 6.82 9.55 -19.50
C THR A 196 5.59 10.21 -18.86
N GLY A 197 5.42 11.53 -19.04
CA GLY A 197 4.30 12.26 -18.42
C GLY A 197 4.45 12.45 -16.91
N ARG A 198 5.69 12.75 -16.48
CA ARG A 198 6.10 12.87 -15.09
C ARG A 198 5.47 14.09 -14.42
N GLU A 199 5.19 13.96 -13.12
CA GLU A 199 4.72 15.07 -12.28
C GLU A 199 5.87 15.71 -11.51
N ARG A 200 5.65 16.91 -10.96
CA ARG A 200 6.66 17.61 -10.14
C ARG A 200 7.14 16.82 -8.92
N ALA A 201 6.31 15.92 -8.41
CA ALA A 201 6.65 15.07 -7.27
C ALA A 201 7.43 13.81 -7.66
N ASP A 202 7.56 13.49 -8.96
CA ASP A 202 8.29 12.30 -9.38
C ASP A 202 9.79 12.45 -9.13
N THR A 203 10.45 11.31 -8.89
CA THR A 203 11.91 11.20 -9.00
C THR A 203 12.36 11.59 -10.41
N GLU A 204 13.63 11.98 -10.57
CA GLU A 204 14.19 12.25 -11.90
C GLU A 204 14.35 10.94 -12.72
N ALA A 205 14.33 11.09 -14.04
CA ALA A 205 14.68 9.99 -14.94
C ALA A 205 16.13 9.53 -14.67
N PRO A 206 16.45 8.23 -14.82
CA PRO A 206 15.69 7.17 -15.50
C PRO A 206 14.76 6.33 -14.59
N ALA A 207 14.52 6.71 -13.33
CA ALA A 207 13.59 5.97 -12.48
C ALA A 207 12.17 5.99 -13.09
N ALA A 208 11.33 5.00 -12.83
CA ALA A 208 9.92 5.08 -13.23
C ALA A 208 9.17 6.18 -12.44
N SER A 209 8.14 6.76 -13.04
CA SER A 209 7.25 7.73 -12.37
C SER A 209 6.58 7.11 -11.14
N MET A 210 6.30 7.92 -10.12
CA MET A 210 5.54 7.51 -8.92
C MET A 210 4.08 7.15 -9.23
N LYS A 211 3.60 7.43 -10.45
CA LYS A 211 2.31 6.91 -10.95
C LYS A 211 2.32 5.41 -11.22
N THR A 212 3.49 4.80 -11.38
CA THR A 212 3.64 3.36 -11.63
C THR A 212 2.92 2.57 -10.55
N LEU A 213 2.09 1.60 -10.96
CA LEU A 213 1.26 0.76 -10.10
C LEU A 213 0.22 1.51 -9.24
N HIS A 214 -0.06 2.78 -9.54
CA HIS A 214 -1.14 3.53 -8.92
C HIS A 214 -2.41 3.55 -9.78
N PRO A 215 -3.58 3.80 -9.19
CA PRO A 215 -4.82 3.90 -9.95
C PRO A 215 -4.82 5.02 -10.97
N LYS A 216 -5.31 4.73 -12.17
CA LYS A 216 -5.76 5.74 -13.14
C LYS A 216 -7.04 6.40 -12.63
N ILE A 217 -7.53 7.41 -13.35
CA ILE A 217 -8.84 8.05 -13.06
C ILE A 217 -9.97 7.00 -12.97
N ALA A 218 -9.99 6.03 -13.89
CA ALA A 218 -10.98 4.95 -13.85
C ALA A 218 -10.81 4.05 -12.61
N GLY A 219 -9.58 3.78 -12.17
CA GLY A 219 -9.31 3.02 -10.94
C GLY A 219 -9.71 3.79 -9.68
N ALA A 220 -9.51 5.11 -9.66
CA ALA A 220 -10.00 5.96 -8.58
C ALA A 220 -11.53 5.89 -8.44
N ARG A 221 -12.27 5.74 -9.55
CA ARG A 221 -13.71 5.47 -9.49
C ARG A 221 -14.03 4.13 -8.85
N ILE A 222 -13.29 3.06 -9.16
CA ILE A 222 -13.48 1.74 -8.54
C ILE A 222 -13.25 1.81 -7.01
N TYR A 223 -12.25 2.57 -6.58
CA TYR A 223 -12.05 2.86 -5.15
C TYR A 223 -13.24 3.58 -4.52
N ALA A 224 -13.78 4.60 -5.20
CA ALA A 224 -14.99 5.28 -4.76
C ALA A 224 -16.19 4.32 -4.66
N ASP A 225 -16.41 3.47 -5.66
CA ASP A 225 -17.48 2.47 -5.66
C ASP A 225 -17.32 1.48 -4.49
N THR A 226 -16.09 1.07 -4.19
CA THR A 226 -15.77 0.19 -3.06
C THR A 226 -16.10 0.87 -1.73
N LEU A 227 -15.69 2.13 -1.57
CA LEU A 227 -16.00 2.92 -0.38
C LEU A 227 -17.52 3.08 -0.20
N GLU A 228 -18.24 3.47 -1.26
CA GLU A 228 -19.69 3.63 -1.25
C GLU A 228 -20.40 2.33 -0.87
N GLN A 229 -19.92 1.17 -1.36
CA GLN A 229 -20.45 -0.14 -0.97
C GLN A 229 -20.22 -0.46 0.51
N THR A 230 -19.06 -0.10 1.06
CA THR A 230 -18.77 -0.27 2.49
C THR A 230 -19.66 0.63 3.32
N LEU A 231 -19.77 1.92 2.98
CA LEU A 231 -20.58 2.89 3.71
C LEU A 231 -22.07 2.52 3.75
N LYS A 232 -22.62 1.90 2.69
CA LYS A 232 -24.01 1.42 2.67
C LYS A 232 -24.29 0.26 3.63
N LYS A 233 -23.26 -0.41 4.14
CA LYS A 233 -23.37 -1.57 5.05
C LYS A 233 -23.06 -1.23 6.50
N MET A 234 -22.63 -0.01 6.78
CA MET A 234 -22.29 0.51 8.12
C MET A 234 -23.50 1.10 8.80
#